data_AF-A0A915ID88-F1
#
_entry.id   AF-A0A915ID88-F1
#
_cell.length_a   1.000
_cell.length_b   1.000
_cell.length_c   1.000
_cell.angle_alpha   90.00
_cell.angle_beta   90.00
_cell.angle_gamma   90.00
#
_symmetry.space_group_name_H-M   'P 1'
#
loop_
_entity.id
_entity.type
_entity.pdbx_description
1 polymer ?
#
loop_
_entity_poly.entity_id
_entity_poly.type
_entity_poly.pdbx_seq_one_letter_code
_entity_poly.pdbx_strand_id
1 'polypeptide(L)'
;MRDESESLKSTLLKCLCIGEFSAEAEWIDPCLSYILPEVICKFCGHCRDVDLCRDPYIYEKPNEFSHWRCLRCNKEYDSDEIEEILIQHLNADVLLLTGYEVSKVQVD
;
A
#
# COMPACT_ATOMS: atom_id res chain seq x y z
N MET A 1 20.92 5.90 -25.28
CA MET A 1 19.66 5.20 -25.61
C MET A 1 18.60 5.77 -24.68
N ARG A 2 17.50 6.31 -25.21
CA ARG A 2 16.39 6.76 -24.36
C ARG A 2 15.71 5.50 -23.83
N ASP A 3 15.43 5.46 -22.53
CA ASP A 3 14.71 4.37 -21.88
C ASP A 3 13.37 4.13 -22.61
N GLU A 4 12.95 2.87 -22.78
CA GLU A 4 11.69 2.53 -23.44
C GLU A 4 10.50 3.17 -22.70
N SER A 5 10.60 3.28 -21.37
CA SER A 5 9.62 3.96 -20.52
C SER A 5 9.51 5.45 -20.85
N GLU A 6 10.63 6.14 -21.05
CA GLU A 6 10.68 7.57 -21.42
C GLU A 6 10.12 7.82 -22.83
N SER A 7 10.37 6.90 -23.76
CA SER A 7 9.80 6.97 -25.11
C SER A 7 8.27 6.82 -25.09
N LEU A 8 7.78 5.85 -24.30
CA LEU A 8 6.35 5.59 -24.15
C LEU A 8 5.65 6.77 -23.45
N LYS A 9 6.24 7.29 -22.36
CA LYS A 9 5.73 8.47 -21.64
C LYS A 9 5.57 9.67 -22.58
N SER A 10 6.62 10.04 -23.32
CA SER A 10 6.57 11.16 -24.27
C SER A 10 5.50 10.94 -25.36
N THR A 11 5.34 9.71 -25.86
CA THR A 11 4.32 9.39 -26.86
C THR A 11 2.91 9.53 -26.30
N LEU A 12 2.65 9.03 -25.09
CA LEU A 12 1.34 9.12 -24.44
C LEU A 12 0.97 10.57 -24.10
N LEU A 13 1.92 11.36 -23.58
CA LEU A 13 1.68 12.78 -23.27
C LEU A 13 1.33 13.57 -24.55
N LYS A 14 1.99 13.29 -25.68
CA LYS A 14 1.63 13.87 -26.99
C LYS A 14 0.22 13.49 -27.43
N CYS A 15 -0.19 12.24 -27.25
CA CYS A 15 -1.57 11.81 -27.55
C CYS A 15 -2.62 12.53 -26.70
N LEU A 16 -2.27 12.88 -25.46
CA LEU A 16 -3.12 13.61 -24.53
C LEU A 16 -3.01 15.14 -24.68
N CYS A 17 -2.19 15.63 -25.62
CA CYS A 17 -1.87 17.06 -25.78
C CYS A 17 -1.27 17.71 -24.52
N ILE A 18 -0.60 16.93 -23.67
CA ILE A 18 0.08 17.38 -22.46
C ILE A 18 1.56 17.63 -22.79
N GLY A 19 2.10 18.78 -22.36
CA GLY A 19 3.51 19.11 -22.56
C GLY A 19 4.42 18.25 -21.67
N GLU A 20 5.53 17.74 -22.21
CA GLU A 20 6.47 16.84 -21.49
C GLU A 20 7.06 17.46 -20.21
N PHE A 21 7.07 18.79 -20.11
CA PHE A 21 7.57 19.57 -18.97
C PHE A 21 6.47 20.34 -18.22
N SER A 22 5.20 20.03 -18.49
CA SER A 22 4.07 20.61 -17.76
C SER A 22 3.94 19.96 -16.38
N ALA A 23 3.29 20.65 -15.44
CA ALA A 23 2.96 20.08 -14.14
C ALA A 23 2.04 18.84 -14.28
N GLU A 24 1.17 18.80 -15.31
CA GLU A 24 0.32 17.65 -15.57
C GLU A 24 1.09 16.41 -16.07
N ALA A 25 2.33 16.57 -16.53
CA ALA A 25 3.21 15.48 -16.96
C ALA A 25 4.09 14.91 -15.84
N GLU A 26 4.03 15.50 -14.64
CA GLU A 26 4.73 14.99 -13.48
C GLU A 26 4.15 13.63 -13.09
N TRP A 27 5.01 12.63 -12.89
CA TRP A 27 4.55 11.33 -12.47
C TRP A 27 4.18 11.41 -10.99
N ILE A 28 2.94 11.11 -10.68
CA ILE A 28 2.43 10.99 -9.33
C ILE A 28 2.03 9.53 -9.14
N ASP A 29 2.59 8.90 -8.11
CA ASP A 29 2.21 7.54 -7.73
C ASP A 29 0.70 7.49 -7.45
N PRO A 30 -0.07 6.70 -8.23
CA PRO A 30 -1.53 6.69 -8.14
C PRO A 30 -2.06 5.94 -6.90
N CYS A 31 -1.23 5.15 -6.20
CA CYS A 31 -1.65 4.43 -4.99
C CYS A 31 -1.69 5.41 -3.82
N LEU A 32 -2.76 5.41 -3.03
CA LEU A 32 -2.74 6.06 -1.73
C LEU A 32 -1.82 5.27 -0.80
N SER A 33 -0.78 5.91 -0.28
CA SER A 33 0.05 5.32 0.78
C SER A 33 -0.72 5.37 2.10
N TYR A 34 -0.89 4.21 2.73
CA TYR A 34 -1.36 4.10 4.10
C TYR A 34 -0.36 3.25 4.88
N ILE A 35 0.24 3.84 5.91
CA ILE A 35 1.22 3.18 6.76
C ILE A 35 0.49 2.60 7.96
N LEU A 36 0.42 1.27 8.02
CA LEU A 36 -0.07 0.54 9.18
C LEU A 36 1.07 0.41 10.18
N PRO A 37 0.98 1.04 11.36
CA PRO A 37 2.08 1.03 12.31
C PRO A 37 2.13 -0.29 13.09
N GLU A 38 3.31 -0.59 13.63
CA GLU A 38 3.51 -1.63 14.66
C GLU A 38 3.07 -3.07 14.26
N VAL A 39 3.22 -3.44 12.99
CA VAL A 39 2.94 -4.81 12.53
C VAL A 39 4.03 -5.77 13.04
N ILE A 40 3.63 -6.70 13.92
CA ILE A 40 4.52 -7.68 14.55
C ILE A 40 4.49 -9.00 13.79
N CYS A 41 5.65 -9.47 13.32
CA CYS A 41 5.78 -10.80 12.74
C CYS A 41 5.63 -11.89 13.81
N LYS A 42 4.56 -12.69 13.74
CA LYS A 42 4.30 -13.83 14.64
C LYS A 42 5.41 -14.89 14.70
N PHE A 43 6.26 -14.96 13.68
CA PHE A 43 7.31 -15.97 13.60
C PHE A 43 8.64 -15.58 14.23
N CYS A 44 8.98 -14.29 14.21
CA CYS A 44 10.30 -13.82 14.69
C CYS A 44 10.23 -12.61 15.63
N GLY A 45 9.02 -12.11 15.91
CA GLY A 45 8.77 -10.95 16.77
C GLY A 45 9.27 -9.62 16.20
N HIS A 46 9.69 -9.58 14.93
CA HIS A 46 10.11 -8.33 14.31
C HIS A 46 8.90 -7.42 14.10
N CYS A 47 8.95 -6.25 14.72
CA CYS A 47 7.96 -5.19 14.59
C CYS A 47 8.43 -4.17 13.55
N ARG A 48 7.53 -3.76 12.67
CA ARG A 48 7.77 -2.69 11.69
C ARG A 48 6.46 -2.05 11.26
N ASP A 49 6.57 -0.86 10.69
CA ASP A 49 5.46 -0.25 9.96
C ASP A 49 5.39 -0.86 8.54
N VAL A 50 4.17 -1.03 8.02
CA VAL A 50 3.89 -1.60 6.70
C VAL A 50 3.12 -0.59 5.86
N ASP A 51 3.64 -0.19 4.71
CA ASP A 51 2.86 0.57 3.73
C ASP A 51 1.98 -0.40 2.90
N LEU A 52 0.67 -0.34 3.07
CA LEU A 52 -0.24 -1.31 2.44
C LEU A 52 -0.15 -1.30 0.90
N CYS A 53 0.21 -0.16 0.30
CA CYS A 53 0.25 0.05 -1.15
C CYS A 53 1.68 0.00 -1.70
N ARG A 54 2.62 0.63 -0.99
CA ARG A 54 3.97 0.94 -1.51
C ARG A 54 5.09 0.21 -0.79
N ASP A 55 4.78 -0.78 0.04
CA ASP A 55 5.80 -1.51 0.76
C ASP A 55 6.73 -2.23 -0.23
N PRO A 56 8.04 -1.95 -0.21
CA PRO A 56 8.98 -2.47 -1.20
C PRO A 56 9.24 -3.97 -1.04
N TYR A 57 8.67 -4.61 -0.01
CA TYR A 57 8.78 -6.03 0.28
C TYR A 57 7.48 -6.78 -0.03
N ILE A 58 6.52 -6.10 -0.68
CA ILE A 58 5.40 -6.75 -1.36
C ILE A 58 5.94 -7.78 -2.34
N TYR A 59 5.47 -9.00 -2.18
CA TYR A 59 5.78 -10.10 -3.07
C TYR A 59 4.64 -10.28 -4.05
N GLU A 60 4.93 -9.96 -5.31
CA GLU A 60 4.03 -10.22 -6.42
C GLU A 60 4.31 -11.60 -7.00
N LYS A 61 3.32 -12.48 -6.95
CA LYS A 61 3.31 -13.72 -7.73
C LYS A 61 2.40 -13.53 -8.94
N PRO A 62 2.77 -14.03 -10.13
CA PRO A 62 1.90 -13.97 -11.29
C PRO A 62 0.55 -14.63 -11.00
N ASN A 63 -0.55 -13.90 -11.20
CA ASN A 63 -1.93 -14.35 -11.01
C ASN A 63 -2.35 -14.62 -9.54
N GLU A 64 -1.59 -14.17 -8.55
CA GLU A 64 -1.99 -14.22 -7.14
C GLU A 64 -2.03 -12.80 -6.55
N PHE A 65 -2.72 -12.64 -5.41
CA PHE A 65 -2.69 -11.39 -4.67
C PHE A 65 -1.29 -11.12 -4.13
N SER A 66 -0.95 -9.84 -4.05
CA SER A 66 0.30 -9.37 -3.44
C SER A 66 0.34 -9.70 -1.95
N HIS A 67 1.48 -10.19 -1.46
CA HIS A 67 1.65 -10.54 -0.04
C HIS A 67 2.76 -9.71 0.61
N TRP A 68 2.51 -9.21 1.83
CA TRP A 68 3.55 -8.56 2.63
C TRP A 68 4.44 -9.62 3.29
N ARG A 69 5.75 -9.35 3.35
CA ARG A 69 6.71 -10.24 4.03
C ARG A 69 7.47 -9.53 5.14
N CYS A 70 7.86 -10.31 6.13
CA CYS A 70 8.75 -9.87 7.19
C CYS A 70 10.18 -9.71 6.66
N LEU A 71 10.78 -8.55 6.93
CA LEU A 71 12.17 -8.21 6.55
C LEU A 71 13.23 -9.15 7.13
N ARG A 72 12.91 -9.78 8.27
CA ARG A 72 13.89 -10.54 9.04
C ARG A 72 13.88 -12.03 8.71
N CYS A 73 12.70 -12.63 8.62
CA CYS A 73 12.56 -14.07 8.41
C CYS A 73 11.95 -14.43 7.05
N ASN A 74 11.59 -13.44 6.22
CA ASN A 74 10.98 -13.59 4.89
C ASN A 74 9.68 -14.39 4.87
N LYS A 75 9.06 -14.62 6.04
CA LYS A 75 7.73 -15.23 6.10
C LYS A 75 6.66 -14.20 5.75
N GLU A 76 5.64 -14.68 5.07
CA GLU A 76 4.46 -13.91 4.70
C GLU A 76 3.67 -13.53 5.95
N TYR A 77 3.17 -12.29 5.98
CA TYR A 77 2.16 -11.87 6.92
C TYR A 77 0.81 -12.46 6.52
N ASP A 78 -0.01 -12.75 7.50
CA ASP A 78 -1.39 -13.19 7.29
C ASP A 78 -2.25 -11.98 6.90
N SER A 79 -2.92 -12.04 5.75
CA SER A 79 -3.75 -10.94 5.25
C SER A 79 -4.91 -10.64 6.18
N ASP A 80 -5.52 -11.66 6.79
CA ASP A 80 -6.66 -11.50 7.70
C ASP A 80 -6.23 -10.76 8.97
N GLU A 81 -4.99 -11.00 9.43
CA GLU A 81 -4.41 -10.29 10.57
C GLU A 81 -4.07 -8.84 10.24
N ILE A 82 -3.51 -8.59 9.06
CA ILE A 82 -3.24 -7.22 8.59
C ILE A 82 -4.56 -6.44 8.50
N GLU A 83 -5.62 -7.07 7.99
CA GLU A 83 -6.96 -6.49 7.94
C GLU A 83 -7.50 -6.20 9.36
N GLU A 84 -7.36 -7.13 10.30
CA GLU A 84 -7.82 -6.91 11.68
C GLU A 84 -7.08 -5.74 12.34
N ILE A 85 -5.76 -5.64 12.16
CA ILE A 85 -4.95 -4.52 12.70
C ILE A 85 -5.38 -3.20 12.04
N LEU A 86 -5.66 -3.19 10.74
CA LEU A 86 -6.15 -2.01 10.03
C LEU A 86 -7.51 -1.56 10.57
N ILE A 87 -8.46 -2.47 10.74
CA ILE A 87 -9.78 -2.18 11.30
C ILE A 87 -9.65 -1.61 12.72
N GLN A 88 -8.77 -2.16 13.54
CA GLN A 88 -8.51 -1.65 14.89
C GLN A 88 -7.99 -0.20 14.87
N HIS A 89 -7.03 0.11 14.00
CA HIS A 89 -6.49 1.47 13.86
C HIS A 89 -7.56 2.45 13.37
N LEU A 90 -8.30 2.10 12.33
CA LEU A 90 -9.36 2.96 11.80
C LEU A 90 -10.47 3.20 12.83
N ASN A 91 -10.87 2.18 13.59
CA ASN A 91 -11.86 2.34 14.65
C ASN A 91 -11.36 3.25 15.77
N ALA A 92 -10.09 3.14 16.14
CA ALA A 92 -9.47 4.03 17.13
C ALA A 92 -9.45 5.49 16.62
N ASP A 93 -9.04 5.71 15.36
CA ASP A 93 -9.01 7.03 14.74
C ASP A 93 -10.41 7.65 14.64
N VAL A 94 -11.41 6.87 14.20
CA VAL A 94 -12.81 7.33 14.12
C VAL A 94 -13.33 7.72 15.50
N LEU A 95 -13.07 6.92 16.53
CA LEU A 95 -13.49 7.23 17.90
C LEU A 95 -12.84 8.52 18.40
N LEU A 96 -11.54 8.72 18.16
CA LEU A 96 -10.82 9.93 18.57
C LEU A 96 -11.32 11.19 17.84
N LEU A 97 -11.62 11.09 16.55
CA LEU A 97 -12.02 12.23 15.72
C LEU A 97 -13.49 12.61 15.89
N THR A 98 -14.36 11.63 16.12
CA THR A 98 -15.83 11.82 16.07
C THR A 98 -16.53 11.56 17.41
N GLY A 99 -15.88 10.83 18.33
CA GLY A 99 -16.51 10.32 19.55
C GLY A 99 -17.49 9.16 19.32
N TYR A 100 -17.51 8.58 18.12
CA TYR A 100 -18.42 7.49 17.74
C TYR A 100 -17.72 6.12 17.83
N GLU A 101 -18.34 5.17 18.52
CA GLU A 101 -17.90 3.76 18.51
C GLU A 101 -18.46 3.04 17.29
N VAL A 102 -17.56 2.50 16.47
CA VAL A 102 -17.93 1.64 15.34
C VAL A 102 -18.25 0.25 15.86
N SER A 103 -19.51 -0.16 15.74
CA SER A 103 -19.95 -1.51 16.05
C SER A 103 -19.19 -2.52 15.18
N LYS A 104 -18.62 -3.59 15.78
CA LYS A 104 -18.06 -4.70 15.01
C LYS A 104 -19.13 -5.26 14.07
N VAL A 105 -18.88 -5.18 12.76
CA VAL A 105 -19.65 -5.93 11.78
C VAL A 105 -19.30 -7.40 11.98
N GLN A 106 -20.25 -8.21 12.45
CA GLN A 106 -20.08 -9.66 12.44
C GLN A 106 -20.22 -10.12 10.98
N VAL A 107 -19.11 -10.58 10.40
CA VAL A 107 -19.14 -11.31 9.14
C VAL A 107 -19.41 -12.76 9.52
N ASP A 108 -20.59 -13.27 9.15
CA ASP A 108 -21.02 -14.66 9.36
C ASP A 108 -20.24 -15.66 8.48
#